data_AF-A0A832VSW8-F1
#
_entry.id   AF-A0A832VSW8-F1
#
_cell.length_a   1.000
_cell.length_b   1.000
_cell.length_c   1.000
_cell.angle_alpha   90.00
_cell.angle_beta   90.00
_cell.angle_gamma   90.00
#
_symmetry.space_group_name_H-M   'P 1'
#
loop_
_entity.id
_entity.type
_entity.pdbx_description
1 polymer ?
#
loop_
_entity_poly.entity_id
_entity_poly.type
_entity_poly.pdbx_seq_one_letter_code
_entity_poly.pdbx_strand_id
1 'polypeptide(L)'
;MDDKLEKIFINFADSHEETLNEMGMSKESFIEQAKQWSKTEEGKLEIQKFILQQEIADLEKQISELNNTINRKQESIDDINEELSKIGGE
;
A
#
# COMPACT_ATOMS: atom_id res chain seq x y z
N MET A 1 18.37 7.00 6.27
CA MET A 1 17.30 7.55 5.39
C MET A 1 17.52 7.10 3.95
N ASP A 2 18.77 7.11 3.48
CA ASP A 2 19.17 6.61 2.14
C ASP A 2 18.81 5.13 1.89
N ASP A 3 19.07 4.20 2.81
CA ASP A 3 18.84 2.76 2.55
C ASP A 3 17.37 2.39 2.28
N LYS A 4 16.41 3.10 2.88
CA LYS A 4 14.97 2.84 2.66
C LYS A 4 14.54 3.38 1.30
N LEU A 5 15.10 4.52 0.90
CA LEU A 5 14.86 5.16 -0.39
C LEU A 5 15.47 4.38 -1.54
N GLU A 6 16.70 3.89 -1.37
CA GLU A 6 17.37 3.04 -2.34
C GLU A 6 16.59 1.73 -2.58
N LYS A 7 16.06 1.11 -1.52
CA LYS A 7 15.17 -0.05 -1.66
C LYS A 7 13.89 0.26 -2.42
N ILE A 8 13.31 1.46 -2.24
CA ILE A 8 12.13 1.89 -2.99
C ILE A 8 12.48 2.01 -4.48
N PHE A 9 13.61 2.64 -4.81
CA PHE A 9 14.05 2.80 -6.20
C PHE A 9 14.38 1.46 -6.87
N ILE A 10 15.03 0.54 -6.16
CA ILE A 10 15.32 -0.81 -6.64
C ILE A 10 14.00 -1.56 -6.90
N ASN A 11 13.10 -1.59 -5.91
CA ASN A 11 11.81 -2.28 -6.06
C ASN A 11 10.97 -1.69 -7.20
N PHE A 12 11.01 -0.37 -7.39
CA PHE A 12 10.35 0.29 -8.51
C PHE A 12 10.98 -0.13 -9.86
N ALA A 13 12.30 -0.09 -9.97
CA ALA A 13 13.02 -0.49 -11.18
C ALA A 13 12.80 -1.96 -11.55
N ASP A 14 12.67 -2.83 -10.55
CA ASP A 14 12.38 -4.26 -10.76
C ASP A 14 10.93 -4.51 -11.17
N SER A 15 9.98 -3.76 -10.61
CA SER A 15 8.56 -3.90 -10.94
C SER A 15 8.15 -3.24 -12.25
N HIS A 16 8.96 -2.31 -12.77
CA HIS A 16 8.66 -1.53 -13.99
C HIS A 16 9.76 -1.67 -15.07
N GLU A 17 10.43 -2.83 -15.11
CA GLU A 17 11.54 -3.10 -16.03
C GLU A 17 11.17 -2.92 -17.51
N GLU A 18 9.97 -3.35 -17.91
CA GLU A 18 9.48 -3.19 -19.29
C GLU A 18 9.36 -1.71 -19.69
N THR A 19 8.81 -0.88 -18.80
CA THR A 19 8.70 0.57 -18.99
C THR A 19 10.06 1.25 -19.08
N LEU A 20 11.02 0.83 -18.24
CA LEU A 20 12.39 1.36 -18.30
C LEU A 20 13.07 1.01 -19.64
N ASN A 21 12.87 -0.21 -20.13
CA ASN A 21 13.38 -0.66 -21.43
C ASN A 21 12.77 0.12 -22.60
N GLU A 22 11.45 0.39 -22.57
CA GLU A 22 10.77 1.24 -23.56
C GLU A 22 11.31 2.68 -23.59
N MET A 23 11.71 3.20 -22.44
CA MET A 23 12.36 4.51 -22.30
C MET A 23 13.85 4.50 -22.68
N GLY A 24 14.41 3.34 -23.05
CA GLY A 24 15.84 3.18 -23.34
C GLY A 24 16.73 3.40 -22.12
N MET A 25 16.21 3.15 -20.91
CA MET A 25 16.88 3.41 -19.64
C MET A 25 17.19 2.10 -18.92
N SER A 26 18.44 1.92 -18.47
CA SER A 26 18.78 0.76 -17.63
C SER A 26 18.32 0.98 -16.18
N LYS A 27 18.14 -0.13 -15.44
CA LYS A 27 17.84 -0.07 -14.00
C LYS A 27 18.90 0.71 -13.23
N GLU A 28 20.19 0.49 -13.50
CA GLU A 28 21.24 1.24 -12.81
C GLU A 28 21.17 2.73 -13.11
N SER A 29 20.94 3.09 -14.38
CA SER A 29 20.81 4.49 -14.79
C SER A 29 19.62 5.18 -14.14
N PHE A 30 18.48 4.49 -14.04
CA PHE A 30 17.31 4.98 -13.32
C PHE A 30 17.62 5.22 -11.84
N ILE A 31 18.21 4.24 -11.15
CA ILE A 31 18.51 4.35 -9.72
C ILE A 31 19.47 5.50 -9.45
N GLU A 32 20.50 5.67 -10.29
CA GLU A 32 21.46 6.76 -10.12
C GLU A 32 20.81 8.13 -10.36
N GLN A 33 19.98 8.27 -11.39
CA GLN A 33 19.22 9.49 -11.65
C GLN A 33 18.24 9.81 -10.52
N ALA A 34 17.51 8.81 -10.02
CA ALA A 34 16.58 8.95 -8.89
C ALA A 34 17.31 9.38 -7.61
N LYS A 35 18.51 8.85 -7.35
CA LYS A 35 19.39 9.27 -6.23
C LYS A 35 19.90 10.70 -6.35
N GLN A 36 20.13 11.21 -7.56
CA GLN A 36 20.51 12.61 -7.73
C GLN A 36 19.30 13.52 -7.61
N TRP A 37 18.17 13.13 -8.19
CA TRP A 37 16.93 13.88 -8.11
C TRP A 37 16.43 14.00 -6.67
N SER A 38 16.56 12.96 -5.85
CA SER A 38 16.19 12.96 -4.43
C SER A 38 16.98 13.97 -3.57
N LYS A 39 18.10 14.51 -4.08
CA LYS A 39 18.87 15.56 -3.40
C LYS A 39 18.34 16.96 -3.66
N THR A 40 17.52 17.13 -4.71
CA THR A 40 16.85 18.40 -5.00
C THR A 40 15.69 18.64 -4.04
N GLU A 41 15.32 19.90 -3.78
CA GLU A 41 14.17 20.22 -2.91
C GLU A 41 12.85 19.67 -3.48
N GLU A 42 12.64 19.78 -4.79
CA GLU A 42 11.47 19.21 -5.47
C GLU A 42 11.44 17.68 -5.33
N GLY A 43 12.54 17.00 -5.60
CA GLY A 43 12.63 15.54 -5.49
C GLY A 43 12.38 15.04 -4.08
N LYS A 44 12.86 15.75 -3.04
CA LYS A 44 12.55 15.42 -1.64
C LYS A 44 11.05 15.50 -1.36
N LEU A 45 10.37 16.55 -1.84
CA LEU A 45 8.94 16.74 -1.62
C LEU A 45 8.10 15.68 -2.33
N GLU A 46 8.41 15.38 -3.59
CA GLU A 46 7.69 14.34 -4.34
C GLU A 46 7.94 12.94 -3.74
N ILE A 47 9.14 12.65 -3.25
CA ILE A 47 9.43 11.42 -2.50
C ILE A 47 8.60 11.34 -1.22
N GLN A 48 8.53 12.42 -0.43
CA GLN A 48 7.73 12.47 0.79
C GLN A 48 6.25 12.24 0.48
N LYS A 49 5.74 12.87 -0.57
CA LYS A 49 4.38 12.69 -1.06
C LYS A 49 4.12 11.24 -1.48
N PHE A 50 5.04 10.61 -2.24
CA PHE A 50 4.94 9.21 -2.61
C PHE A 50 4.89 8.28 -1.39
N ILE A 51 5.76 8.50 -0.40
CA ILE A 51 5.77 7.72 0.84
C ILE A 51 4.42 7.84 1.56
N LEU A 52 3.91 9.07 1.71
CA LEU A 52 2.61 9.30 2.35
C LEU A 52 1.46 8.63 1.58
N GLN A 53 1.50 8.63 0.24
CA GLN A 53 0.49 7.92 -0.57
C GLN A 53 0.53 6.41 -0.36
N GLN A 54 1.71 5.80 -0.23
CA GLN A 54 1.84 4.37 0.09
C GLN A 54 1.32 4.07 1.51
N GLU A 55 1.67 4.91 2.49
CA GLU A 55 1.17 4.76 3.87
C GLU A 55 -0.36 4.89 3.91
N ILE A 56 -0.96 5.78 3.11
CA ILE A 56 -2.41 5.88 2.96
C ILE A 56 -2.99 4.59 2.39
N ALA A 57 -2.44 4.05 1.30
CA ALA A 57 -2.92 2.82 0.68
C ALA A 57 -2.85 1.61 1.65
N ASP A 58 -1.78 1.53 2.45
CA ASP A 58 -1.64 0.50 3.48
C ASP A 58 -2.71 0.64 4.58
N LEU A 59 -3.03 1.87 4.99
CA LEU A 59 -4.10 2.14 5.96
C LEU A 59 -5.48 1.78 5.38
N GLU A 60 -5.75 2.11 4.11
CA GLU A 60 -6.98 1.74 3.43
C GLU A 60 -7.18 0.22 3.36
N LYS A 61 -6.10 -0.53 3.09
CA LYS A 61 -6.12 -1.99 3.12
C LYS A 61 -6.46 -2.52 4.52
N GLN A 62 -5.81 -2.00 5.56
CA GLN A 62 -6.10 -2.40 6.95
C GLN A 62 -7.55 -2.09 7.34
N ILE A 63 -8.09 -0.94 6.93
CA ILE A 63 -9.50 -0.59 7.15
C ILE A 63 -10.43 -1.61 6.48
N SER A 64 -10.14 -2.01 5.24
CA SER A 64 -10.91 -3.02 4.52
C SER A 64 -10.93 -4.38 5.25
N GLU A 65 -9.77 -4.83 5.74
CA GLU A 65 -9.65 -6.07 6.52
C GLU A 65 -10.43 -6.02 7.85
N LEU A 66 -10.36 -4.88 8.54
CA LEU A 66 -11.13 -4.65 9.76
C LEU A 66 -12.64 -4.65 9.49
N ASN A 67 -13.10 -3.99 8.42
CA ASN A 67 -14.52 -3.99 8.03
C ASN A 67 -15.02 -5.40 7.72
N ASN A 68 -14.24 -6.20 7.00
CA ASN A 68 -14.57 -7.61 6.76
C ASN A 68 -14.69 -8.41 8.06
N THR A 69 -13.83 -8.13 9.04
CA THR A 69 -13.88 -8.77 10.36
C THR A 69 -15.12 -8.36 11.14
N ILE A 70 -15.51 -7.08 11.09
CA ILE A 70 -16.73 -6.57 11.71
C ILE A 70 -17.95 -7.25 11.10
N ASN A 71 -18.04 -7.34 9.77
CA ASN A 71 -19.18 -7.96 9.08
C ASN A 71 -19.37 -9.41 9.50
N ARG A 72 -18.29 -10.21 9.54
CA ARG A 72 -18.36 -11.62 10.00
C ARG A 72 -18.86 -11.74 11.44
N LYS A 73 -18.46 -10.82 12.32
CA LYS A 73 -18.95 -10.80 13.71
C LYS A 73 -20.42 -10.40 13.77
N GLN A 74 -20.87 -9.49 12.92
CA GLN A 74 -22.27 -9.10 12.84
C GLN A 74 -23.14 -10.26 12.34
N GLU A 75 -22.70 -10.98 11.30
CA GLU A 75 -23.36 -12.21 10.83
C GLU A 75 -23.51 -13.23 11.95
N SER A 76 -22.45 -13.45 12.74
CA SER A 76 -22.51 -14.37 13.90
C SER A 76 -23.51 -13.90 14.98
N ILE A 77 -23.65 -12.58 15.19
CA ILE A 77 -24.63 -12.03 16.14
C ILE A 77 -26.05 -12.24 15.59
N ASP A 78 -26.25 -12.03 14.31
CA ASP A 78 -27.55 -12.19 13.65
C ASP A 78 -28.00 -13.66 13.72
N ASP A 79 -27.10 -14.61 13.46
CA ASP A 79 -27.35 -16.05 13.64
C ASP A 79 -27.78 -16.39 15.08
N ILE A 80 -27.08 -15.84 16.08
CA ILE A 80 -27.43 -16.04 17.51
C ILE A 80 -28.81 -15.46 17.82
N ASN A 81 -29.13 -14.27 17.29
CA ASN A 81 -30.43 -13.64 17.50
C ASN A 81 -31.56 -14.48 16.89
N GLU A 82 -31.34 -15.05 15.70
CA GLU A 82 -32.29 -15.99 15.10
C GLU A 82 -32.52 -17.22 15.99
N GLU A 83 -31.46 -17.81 16.55
CA GLU A 83 -31.59 -18.93 17.48
C GLU A 83 -32.35 -18.55 18.76
N LEU A 84 -32.02 -17.41 19.37
CA LEU A 84 -32.71 -16.93 20.57
C LEU A 84 -34.20 -16.68 20.31
N SER A 85 -34.55 -16.15 19.14
CA SER A 85 -35.95 -15.90 18.77
C SER A 85 -36.77 -17.18 18.68
N LYS A 86 -36.16 -18.30 18.28
CA LYS A 86 -36.80 -19.61 18.23
C LYS A 86 -37.05 -20.19 19.62
N ILE A 87 -36.22 -19.82 20.61
CA ILE A 87 -36.35 -20.27 22.00
C ILE A 87 -37.38 -19.42 22.77
N GLY A 88 -37.43 -18.11 22.53
CA GLY A 88 -38.34 -17.18 23.24
C GLY A 88 -39.76 -17.09 22.67
N GLY A 89 -40.10 -17.91 21.68
CA GLY A 89 -41.41 -17.95 21.00
C GLY A 89 -42.39 -19.01 21.50
N GLU A 90 -42.05 -19.75 22.57
CA GLU A 90 -42.97 -20.59 23.37
C GLU A 90 -43.52 -19.82 24.58
#